data_AF-A0A1R2BIC7-F1
#
_entry.id   AF-A0A1R2BIC7-F1
#
_cell.length_a   1.000
_cell.length_b   1.000
_cell.length_c   1.000
_cell.angle_alpha   90.00
_cell.angle_beta   90.00
_cell.angle_gamma   90.00
#
_symmetry.space_group_name_H-M   'P 1'
#
loop_
_entity.id
_entity.type
_entity.pdbx_description
1 polymer ?
#
loop_
_entity_poly.entity_id
_entity_poly.type
_entity_poly.pdbx_seq_one_letter_code
_entity_poly.pdbx_strand_id
1 'polypeptide(L)'
;MEGVNSDNQKAYLSLRVETKVPADNSKNLWEEVRTTGHHPTRRSYHSAVMWGDKMVIYGGQDLKEGPQSGMWMIEISQFDQSDWEEMKIPDIGPLCRHTAILKGDFMYLFGGTNGQREFNRILVYNLRTLQHREILPDNPQTPPALDSHSACLYEDGTAAWMIIFGGYSIGERTNNVYLFNLNTEKWKKAKTSNGPEPRSNHSAVLYRDHIYIFGGTSDEGEKLNDLWRLDLRTYSWENIHSNGNIPSGRSGHSAIVFMGHMILFGGMKDITKETNDMYSYNFMTSEWVMFQYEHQIKDPVSNEQLEEFKKSRLSPNKHVNPPKSPMFKKSTAELSPGQSTMRKNTDSSPPDVVSVKKKKTLYEGPPSQTSGRIRARPPHPRDGHSAVYSGNIMIIFGGDRHQMPFNDCYVYFLVEDTIKTPISIPLN
;
A
#
# COMPACT_ATOMS: atom_id res chain seq x y z
N MET A 1 45.12 -16.55 -32.67
CA MET A 1 45.52 -15.54 -31.69
C MET A 1 45.11 -14.20 -32.25
N GLU A 2 43.99 -13.65 -31.78
CA GLU A 2 43.66 -12.23 -31.87
C GLU A 2 42.51 -12.01 -30.88
N GLY A 3 42.75 -11.14 -29.91
CA GLY A 3 41.94 -10.97 -28.71
C GLY A 3 40.67 -10.17 -28.98
N VAL A 4 39.54 -10.70 -28.54
CA VAL A 4 38.30 -9.93 -28.41
C VAL A 4 38.37 -9.15 -27.10
N ASN A 5 38.44 -7.84 -27.26
CA ASN A 5 38.49 -6.84 -26.21
C ASN A 5 37.18 -6.85 -25.40
N SER A 6 37.23 -7.34 -24.16
CA SER A 6 36.11 -7.38 -23.21
C SER A 6 36.29 -6.32 -22.13
N ASP A 7 36.29 -5.05 -22.50
CA ASP A 7 36.24 -3.93 -21.55
C ASP A 7 35.24 -2.89 -22.04
N ASN A 8 33.97 -3.10 -21.69
CA ASN A 8 32.93 -2.07 -21.77
C ASN A 8 31.96 -2.22 -20.58
N GLN A 9 32.50 -2.44 -19.38
CA GLN A 9 31.80 -2.13 -18.15
C GLN A 9 32.04 -0.65 -17.84
N LYS A 10 31.09 0.22 -18.22
CA LYS A 10 31.08 1.61 -17.73
C LYS A 10 30.99 1.57 -16.20
N ALA A 11 32.10 1.87 -15.54
CA ALA A 11 32.12 2.17 -14.12
C ALA A 11 31.32 3.47 -13.91
N TYR A 12 30.08 3.33 -13.46
CA TYR A 12 29.30 4.46 -12.97
C TYR A 12 29.88 4.84 -11.60
N LEU A 13 30.65 5.93 -11.57
CA LEU A 13 31.06 6.58 -10.31
C LEU A 13 29.80 7.09 -9.61
N SER A 14 29.34 6.39 -8.57
CA SER A 14 28.24 6.82 -7.73
C SER A 14 28.68 8.01 -6.87
N LEU A 15 28.00 9.15 -7.01
CA LEU A 15 28.24 10.33 -6.19
C LEU A 15 27.44 10.16 -4.89
N ARG A 16 28.12 9.81 -3.80
CA ARG A 16 27.51 9.71 -2.46
C ARG A 16 27.31 11.10 -1.88
N VAL A 17 26.08 11.40 -1.44
CA VAL A 17 25.79 12.61 -0.67
C VAL A 17 25.80 12.24 0.80
N GLU A 18 26.77 12.75 1.57
CA GLU A 18 26.77 12.58 3.04
C GLU A 18 25.54 13.25 3.64
N THR A 19 24.78 12.47 4.42
CA THR A 19 23.61 12.98 5.11
C THR A 19 24.04 13.74 6.35
N LYS A 20 24.13 15.07 6.26
CA LYS A 20 24.21 15.90 7.47
C LYS A 20 22.83 15.90 8.13
N VAL A 21 22.74 15.34 9.34
CA VAL A 21 21.66 15.71 10.27
C VAL A 21 21.64 17.24 10.29
N PRO A 22 20.51 17.89 9.94
CA PRO A 22 20.48 19.34 9.86
C PRO A 22 20.92 19.93 11.21
N ALA A 23 22.08 20.59 11.22
CA ALA A 23 22.65 21.20 12.42
C ALA A 23 21.87 22.46 12.86
N ASP A 24 20.85 22.86 12.09
CA ASP A 24 20.11 24.10 12.30
C ASP A 24 18.66 23.97 11.75
N ASN A 25 17.68 24.29 12.59
CA ASN A 25 16.31 24.76 12.31
C ASN A 25 15.57 24.34 11.01
N SER A 26 15.83 23.16 10.44
CA SER A 26 15.19 22.73 9.19
C SER A 26 13.78 22.18 9.45
N LYS A 27 12.86 23.07 9.82
CA LYS A 27 11.43 22.78 9.91
C LYS A 27 10.93 22.40 8.51
N ASN A 28 10.32 21.23 8.37
CA ASN A 28 9.47 20.83 7.23
C ASN A 28 10.21 20.44 5.93
N LEU A 29 11.24 19.58 6.00
CA LEU A 29 11.93 19.11 4.80
C LEU A 29 11.56 17.67 4.43
N TRP A 30 11.17 17.51 3.17
CA TRP A 30 11.16 16.23 2.48
C TRP A 30 12.53 15.94 1.90
N GLU A 31 12.92 14.67 1.98
CA GLU A 31 14.06 14.15 1.24
C GLU A 31 13.62 12.91 0.47
N GLU A 32 14.12 12.77 -0.74
CA GLU A 32 13.98 11.56 -1.55
C GLU A 32 15.14 10.63 -1.20
N VAL A 33 14.83 9.38 -0.87
CA VAL A 33 15.82 8.32 -0.68
C VAL A 33 16.13 7.74 -2.05
N ARG A 34 17.36 7.95 -2.51
CA ARG A 34 17.84 7.39 -3.76
C ARG A 34 18.81 6.26 -3.50
N THR A 35 18.57 5.14 -4.16
CA THR A 35 19.42 3.96 -4.06
C THR A 35 19.99 3.59 -5.44
N THR A 36 21.04 2.78 -5.46
CA THR A 36 21.86 2.46 -6.66
C THR A 36 21.72 1.01 -7.13
N GLY A 37 21.14 0.16 -6.29
CA GLY A 37 21.03 -1.29 -6.44
C GLY A 37 19.66 -1.72 -6.90
N HIS A 38 19.36 -3.01 -6.69
CA HIS A 38 18.07 -3.57 -7.06
C HIS A 38 17.01 -3.08 -6.07
N HIS A 39 15.96 -2.45 -6.58
CA HIS A 39 14.90 -1.87 -5.76
C HIS A 39 13.56 -2.57 -6.04
N PRO A 40 12.59 -2.48 -5.12
CA PRO A 40 11.26 -3.03 -5.35
C PRO A 40 10.62 -2.41 -6.60
N THR A 41 9.91 -3.21 -7.37
CA THR A 41 9.08 -2.72 -8.48
C THR A 41 7.99 -1.76 -7.98
N ARG A 42 7.44 -0.95 -8.89
CA ARG A 42 6.32 -0.04 -8.60
C ARG A 42 5.17 -0.80 -7.96
N ARG A 43 4.61 -0.24 -6.89
CA ARG A 43 3.54 -0.88 -6.14
C ARG A 43 2.71 0.11 -5.34
N SER A 44 1.41 -0.10 -5.37
CA SER A 44 0.43 0.45 -4.44
C SER A 44 -0.25 -0.68 -3.66
N TYR A 45 -0.92 -0.35 -2.57
CA TYR A 45 -1.65 -1.27 -1.70
C TYR A 45 -0.81 -2.48 -1.23
N HIS A 46 0.47 -2.21 -0.93
CA HIS A 46 1.39 -3.10 -0.23
C HIS A 46 1.35 -2.82 1.27
N SER A 47 1.89 -3.72 2.08
CA SER A 47 2.10 -3.48 3.51
C SER A 47 3.55 -3.12 3.78
N ALA A 48 3.77 -2.27 4.80
CA ALA A 48 5.09 -1.96 5.33
C ALA A 48 5.08 -2.08 6.86
N VAL A 49 6.16 -2.58 7.44
CA VAL A 49 6.37 -2.67 8.89
C VAL A 49 7.81 -2.26 9.26
N MET A 50 7.99 -1.84 10.50
CA MET A 50 9.30 -1.51 11.08
C MET A 50 9.87 -2.69 11.85
N TRP A 51 10.95 -3.32 11.36
CA TRP A 51 11.67 -4.39 12.04
C TRP A 51 13.04 -3.89 12.51
N GLY A 52 13.12 -3.45 13.76
CA GLY A 52 14.31 -2.77 14.28
C GLY A 52 14.57 -1.46 13.54
N ASP A 53 15.75 -1.33 12.92
CA ASP A 53 16.14 -0.20 12.07
C ASP A 53 15.75 -0.35 10.59
N LYS A 54 15.01 -1.42 10.23
CA LYS A 54 14.67 -1.73 8.84
C LYS A 54 13.20 -1.48 8.57
N MET A 55 12.90 -0.85 7.44
CA MET A 55 11.57 -0.92 6.86
C MET A 55 11.50 -2.17 6.01
N VAL A 56 10.49 -3.02 6.24
CA VAL A 56 10.19 -4.20 5.43
C VAL A 56 8.87 -3.98 4.72
N ILE A 57 8.83 -4.26 3.41
CA ILE A 57 7.62 -4.19 2.59
C ILE A 57 7.30 -5.55 1.97
N TYR A 58 6.03 -5.81 1.73
CA TYR A 58 5.59 -7.00 1.01
C TYR A 58 4.40 -6.75 0.08
N GLY A 59 4.44 -7.40 -1.08
CA GLY A 59 3.34 -7.45 -2.03
C GLY A 59 3.00 -6.10 -2.64
N GLY A 60 1.71 -5.82 -2.80
CA GLY A 60 1.18 -4.65 -3.51
C GLY A 60 0.76 -4.99 -4.93
N GLN A 61 0.42 -3.98 -5.72
CA GLN A 61 0.01 -4.14 -7.10
C GLN A 61 0.55 -3.02 -7.98
N ASP A 62 0.84 -3.35 -9.23
CA ASP A 62 0.84 -2.38 -10.31
C ASP A 62 -0.52 -2.48 -11.00
N LEU A 63 -1.24 -1.36 -11.17
CA LEU A 63 -2.61 -1.43 -11.71
C LEU A 63 -2.66 -1.92 -13.17
N LYS A 64 -1.53 -1.95 -13.89
CA LYS A 64 -1.41 -2.51 -15.24
C LYS A 64 -0.83 -3.92 -15.25
N GLU A 65 0.19 -4.18 -14.42
CA GLU A 65 0.86 -5.49 -14.39
C GLU A 65 0.20 -6.48 -13.40
N GLY A 66 -0.68 -6.00 -12.52
CA GLY A 66 -1.38 -6.79 -11.52
C GLY A 66 -0.64 -6.89 -10.17
N PRO A 67 -1.13 -7.76 -9.27
CA PRO A 67 -0.54 -7.98 -7.95
C PRO A 67 0.91 -8.45 -8.04
N GLN A 68 1.74 -7.93 -7.13
CA GLN A 68 3.18 -8.13 -7.05
C GLN A 68 3.49 -9.05 -5.86
N SER A 69 4.63 -9.74 -5.94
CA SER A 69 5.21 -10.50 -4.85
C SER A 69 6.55 -9.91 -4.40
N GLY A 70 7.29 -10.66 -3.59
CA GLY A 70 8.60 -10.28 -3.08
C GLY A 70 8.53 -9.47 -1.79
N MET A 71 9.42 -9.83 -0.87
CA MET A 71 9.66 -9.14 0.40
C MET A 71 10.94 -8.35 0.28
N TRP A 72 10.89 -7.07 0.58
CA TRP A 72 12.03 -6.17 0.44
C TRP A 72 12.28 -5.44 1.75
N MET A 73 13.53 -5.13 2.02
CA MET A 73 13.90 -4.33 3.18
C MET A 73 14.91 -3.24 2.84
N ILE A 74 14.94 -2.19 3.65
CA ILE A 74 15.95 -1.13 3.60
C ILE A 74 16.25 -0.65 5.01
N GLU A 75 17.52 -0.38 5.30
CA GLU A 75 17.96 0.11 6.62
C GLU A 75 17.84 1.65 6.69
N ILE A 76 17.18 2.14 7.74
CA ILE A 76 16.77 3.54 7.86
C ILE A 76 17.89 4.41 8.44
N SER A 77 18.66 3.89 9.38
CA SER A 77 19.85 4.54 9.96
C SER A 77 20.93 4.81 8.92
N GLN A 78 20.93 4.04 7.84
CA GLN A 78 21.97 3.99 6.83
C GLN A 78 21.42 4.23 5.44
N PHE A 79 20.41 5.09 5.27
CA PHE A 79 19.86 5.39 3.94
C PHE A 79 20.90 5.89 2.92
N ASP A 80 22.04 6.42 3.37
CA ASP A 80 23.16 6.85 2.53
C ASP A 80 24.23 5.77 2.26
N GLN A 81 24.15 4.66 2.97
CA GLN A 81 25.14 3.58 2.95
C GLN A 81 24.56 2.21 2.55
N SER A 82 23.24 2.05 2.65
CA SER A 82 22.51 0.81 2.36
C SER A 82 21.55 0.98 1.17
N ASP A 83 21.33 -0.13 0.46
CA ASP A 83 20.37 -0.20 -0.64
C ASP A 83 19.13 -1.00 -0.23
N TRP A 84 18.15 -1.06 -1.11
CA TRP A 84 17.09 -2.05 -0.98
C TRP A 84 17.65 -3.47 -1.14
N GLU A 85 17.17 -4.38 -0.31
CA GLU A 85 17.54 -5.79 -0.35
C GLU A 85 16.29 -6.65 -0.45
N GLU A 86 16.27 -7.57 -1.40
CA GLU A 86 15.23 -8.59 -1.48
C GLU A 86 15.52 -9.68 -0.43
N MET A 87 14.56 -9.90 0.47
CA MET A 87 14.66 -10.93 1.49
C MET A 87 14.41 -12.30 0.86
N LYS A 88 15.38 -13.21 1.01
CA LYS A 88 15.37 -14.57 0.43
C LYS A 88 14.47 -15.54 1.21
N ILE A 89 13.21 -15.18 1.36
CA ILE A 89 12.17 -16.03 1.93
C ILE A 89 11.41 -16.70 0.78
N PRO A 90 11.04 -17.99 0.87
CA PRO A 90 10.24 -18.63 -0.18
C PRO A 90 8.97 -17.83 -0.50
N ASP A 91 8.79 -17.52 -1.78
CA ASP A 91 7.66 -16.72 -2.24
C ASP A 91 6.39 -17.56 -2.25
N ILE A 92 5.31 -16.98 -1.74
CA ILE A 92 3.96 -17.56 -1.68
C ILE A 92 3.07 -17.03 -2.82
N GLY A 93 3.65 -16.23 -3.72
CA GLY A 93 2.98 -15.62 -4.84
C GLY A 93 2.49 -14.20 -4.56
N PRO A 94 1.85 -13.58 -5.56
CA PRO A 94 1.51 -12.17 -5.50
C PRO A 94 0.32 -11.90 -4.58
N LEU A 95 0.37 -10.78 -3.86
CA LEU A 95 -0.64 -10.40 -2.88
C LEU A 95 -0.73 -8.87 -2.75
N CYS A 96 -1.92 -8.29 -2.87
CA CYS A 96 -2.16 -6.86 -2.64
C CYS A 96 -3.37 -6.64 -1.71
N ARG A 97 -3.54 -5.39 -1.26
CA ARG A 97 -4.68 -4.96 -0.41
C ARG A 97 -4.83 -5.80 0.86
N HIS A 98 -3.73 -6.37 1.32
CA HIS A 98 -3.58 -7.04 2.61
C HIS A 98 -3.04 -6.03 3.63
N THR A 99 -3.08 -6.42 4.90
CA THR A 99 -2.43 -5.67 5.99
C THR A 99 -1.33 -6.52 6.62
N ALA A 100 -0.41 -5.86 7.33
CA ALA A 100 0.61 -6.54 8.11
C ALA A 100 0.78 -5.89 9.48
N ILE A 101 1.11 -6.70 10.48
CA ILE A 101 1.62 -6.25 11.78
C ILE A 101 2.94 -6.96 12.08
N LEU A 102 3.74 -6.40 12.99
CA LEU A 102 4.98 -7.01 13.44
C LEU A 102 4.98 -7.20 14.96
N LYS A 103 5.31 -8.39 15.44
CA LYS A 103 5.57 -8.69 16.85
C LYS A 103 6.91 -9.43 17.01
N GLY A 104 7.89 -8.76 17.60
CA GLY A 104 9.26 -9.29 17.67
C GLY A 104 9.84 -9.48 16.28
N ASP A 105 10.31 -10.69 15.96
CA ASP A 105 10.81 -11.04 14.62
C ASP A 105 9.72 -11.62 13.70
N PHE A 106 8.46 -11.65 14.14
CA PHE A 106 7.36 -12.25 13.39
C PHE A 106 6.49 -11.19 12.74
N MET A 107 6.45 -11.20 11.41
CA MET A 107 5.54 -10.39 10.60
C MET A 107 4.32 -11.23 10.24
N TYR A 108 3.13 -10.74 10.58
CA TYR A 108 1.85 -11.40 10.34
C TYR A 108 1.09 -10.62 9.28
N LEU A 109 0.78 -11.26 8.14
CA LEU A 109 -0.05 -10.68 7.08
C LEU A 109 -1.41 -11.33 7.11
N PHE A 110 -2.46 -10.52 6.94
CA PHE A 110 -3.81 -11.03 6.86
C PHE A 110 -4.53 -10.54 5.60
N GLY A 111 -5.30 -11.46 5.01
CA GLY A 111 -6.20 -11.20 3.91
C GLY A 111 -5.53 -10.80 2.61
N GLY A 112 -6.18 -9.88 1.88
CA GLY A 112 -5.76 -9.43 0.56
C GLY A 112 -6.20 -10.36 -0.57
N THR A 113 -5.63 -10.12 -1.75
CA THR A 113 -6.00 -10.81 -2.99
C THR A 113 -4.81 -10.95 -3.92
N ASN A 114 -4.82 -12.01 -4.73
CA ASN A 114 -3.86 -12.22 -5.82
C ASN A 114 -4.41 -11.75 -7.18
N GLY A 115 -5.54 -11.03 -7.19
CA GLY A 115 -6.21 -10.55 -8.40
C GLY A 115 -7.22 -11.55 -8.98
N GLN A 116 -7.22 -12.80 -8.52
CA GLN A 116 -8.19 -13.82 -8.90
C GLN A 116 -9.14 -14.18 -7.75
N ARG A 117 -8.61 -14.23 -6.53
CA ARG A 117 -9.38 -14.54 -5.32
C ARG A 117 -8.89 -13.75 -4.12
N GLU A 118 -9.83 -13.46 -3.22
CA GLU A 118 -9.58 -12.90 -1.90
C GLU A 118 -9.19 -14.01 -0.92
N PHE A 119 -8.49 -13.65 0.15
CA PHE A 119 -7.98 -14.60 1.14
C PHE A 119 -8.41 -14.24 2.56
N ASN A 120 -8.45 -15.26 3.43
CA ASN A 120 -8.66 -15.13 4.88
C ASN A 120 -7.65 -15.96 5.70
N ARG A 121 -6.50 -16.27 5.10
CA ARG A 121 -5.38 -16.92 5.80
C ARG A 121 -4.48 -15.88 6.43
N ILE A 122 -3.78 -16.27 7.49
CA ILE A 122 -2.65 -15.49 8.02
C ILE A 122 -1.36 -16.11 7.49
N LEU A 123 -0.47 -15.25 7.01
CA LEU A 123 0.89 -15.61 6.65
C LEU A 123 1.81 -15.12 7.76
N VAL A 124 2.59 -16.02 8.34
CA VAL A 124 3.52 -15.70 9.42
C VAL A 124 4.93 -15.87 8.92
N TYR A 125 5.65 -14.75 8.84
CA TYR A 125 7.05 -14.69 8.44
C TYR A 125 7.93 -14.49 9.67
N ASN A 126 8.92 -15.36 9.86
CA ASN A 126 10.02 -15.11 10.77
C ASN A 126 11.13 -14.39 10.00
N LEU A 127 11.26 -13.08 10.23
CA LEU A 127 12.21 -12.23 9.52
C LEU A 127 13.67 -12.54 9.88
N ARG A 128 13.92 -13.13 11.06
CA ARG A 128 15.26 -13.54 11.48
C ARG A 128 15.71 -14.84 10.82
N THR A 129 14.83 -15.86 10.77
CA THR A 129 15.17 -17.18 10.23
C THR A 129 14.87 -17.32 8.74
N LEU A 130 14.23 -16.32 8.13
CA LEU A 130 13.81 -16.31 6.73
C LEU A 130 12.88 -17.48 6.36
N GLN A 131 12.03 -17.86 7.31
CA GLN A 131 11.05 -18.93 7.16
C GLN A 131 9.63 -18.36 7.25
N HIS A 132 8.69 -19.06 6.63
CA HIS A 132 7.28 -18.70 6.72
C HIS A 132 6.42 -19.93 7.00
N ARG A 133 5.20 -19.69 7.50
CA ARG A 133 4.13 -20.68 7.61
C ARG A 133 2.78 -19.99 7.40
N GLU A 134 1.76 -20.80 7.16
CA GLU A 134 0.38 -20.31 7.04
C GLU A 134 -0.46 -20.77 8.23
N ILE A 135 -1.36 -19.90 8.68
CA ILE A 135 -2.44 -20.25 9.61
C ILE A 135 -3.74 -20.16 8.82
N LEU A 136 -4.39 -21.31 8.67
CA LEU A 136 -5.63 -21.46 7.93
C LEU A 136 -6.85 -21.15 8.81
N PRO A 137 -7.97 -20.70 8.21
CA PRO A 137 -9.22 -20.53 8.94
C PRO A 137 -9.66 -21.86 9.56
N ASP A 138 -9.87 -21.87 10.88
CA ASP A 138 -10.13 -23.09 11.65
C ASP A 138 -11.45 -23.06 12.44
N ASN A 139 -12.16 -21.93 12.45
CA ASN A 139 -13.40 -21.78 13.20
C ASN A 139 -14.36 -20.72 12.61
N PRO A 140 -15.66 -20.73 12.99
CA PRO A 140 -16.67 -19.80 12.46
C PRO A 140 -16.48 -18.31 12.83
N GLN A 141 -15.64 -18.00 13.81
CA GLN A 141 -15.29 -16.61 14.17
C GLN A 141 -14.16 -16.04 13.32
N THR A 142 -13.54 -16.86 12.46
CA THR A 142 -12.56 -16.40 11.49
C THR A 142 -13.21 -15.39 10.53
N PRO A 143 -12.53 -14.29 10.17
CA PRO A 143 -13.07 -13.40 9.16
C PRO A 143 -13.26 -14.13 7.81
N PRO A 144 -14.23 -13.70 6.99
CA PRO A 144 -14.32 -14.13 5.60
C PRO A 144 -13.09 -13.66 4.81
N ALA A 145 -12.98 -14.08 3.56
CA ALA A 145 -11.99 -13.54 2.64
C ALA A 145 -12.14 -12.01 2.56
N LEU A 146 -11.06 -11.28 2.80
CA LEU A 146 -11.13 -9.85 3.10
C LEU A 146 -9.93 -9.11 2.53
N ASP A 147 -10.16 -8.05 1.77
CA ASP A 147 -9.12 -7.12 1.32
C ASP A 147 -9.43 -5.68 1.75
N SER A 148 -8.49 -4.76 1.53
CA SER A 148 -8.68 -3.30 1.74
C SER A 148 -9.12 -2.90 3.15
N HIS A 149 -8.86 -3.76 4.14
CA HIS A 149 -9.12 -3.55 5.56
C HIS A 149 -7.93 -2.87 6.22
N SER A 150 -8.06 -2.53 7.51
CA SER A 150 -6.95 -2.06 8.33
C SER A 150 -6.60 -3.07 9.43
N ALA A 151 -5.35 -3.00 9.91
CA ALA A 151 -4.89 -3.81 11.03
C ALA A 151 -4.07 -2.99 12.02
N CYS A 152 -4.18 -3.32 13.30
CA CYS A 152 -3.34 -2.77 14.38
C CYS A 152 -2.87 -3.90 15.30
N LEU A 153 -1.62 -3.82 15.77
CA LEU A 153 -1.14 -4.65 16.89
C LEU A 153 -1.55 -3.97 18.20
N TYR A 154 -2.25 -4.70 19.07
CA TYR A 154 -2.61 -4.28 20.42
C TYR A 154 -2.10 -5.28 21.46
N GLU A 155 -1.54 -4.78 22.56
CA GLU A 155 -1.09 -5.60 23.69
C GLU A 155 -1.80 -5.12 24.96
N ASP A 156 -2.59 -6.00 25.58
CA ASP A 156 -3.38 -5.68 26.79
C ASP A 156 -2.63 -6.00 28.09
N GLY A 157 -1.34 -6.33 27.99
CA GLY A 157 -0.49 -6.81 29.09
C GLY A 157 -0.57 -8.32 29.36
N THR A 158 -1.57 -9.02 28.80
CA THR A 158 -1.73 -10.48 28.94
C THR A 158 -1.46 -11.22 27.64
N ALA A 159 -1.83 -10.62 26.51
CA ALA A 159 -1.66 -11.19 25.18
C ALA A 159 -1.43 -10.10 24.14
N ALA A 160 -0.91 -10.52 22.98
CA ALA A 160 -0.82 -9.70 21.79
C ALA A 160 -1.95 -10.04 20.81
N TRP A 161 -2.53 -9.02 20.20
CA TRP A 161 -3.71 -9.13 19.35
C TRP A 161 -3.50 -8.40 18.03
N MET A 162 -3.81 -9.05 16.92
CA MET A 162 -4.04 -8.38 15.64
C MET A 162 -5.51 -7.98 15.59
N ILE A 163 -5.80 -6.69 15.55
CA ILE A 163 -7.15 -6.17 15.43
C ILE A 163 -7.39 -5.80 13.98
N ILE A 164 -8.43 -6.37 13.37
CA ILE A 164 -8.85 -6.10 11.99
C ILE A 164 -10.16 -5.33 12.01
N PHE A 165 -10.26 -4.27 11.20
CA PHE A 165 -11.50 -3.54 11.01
C PHE A 165 -11.76 -3.24 9.53
N GLY A 166 -13.04 -3.36 9.17
CA GLY A 166 -13.59 -3.02 7.87
C GLY A 166 -13.03 -3.84 6.71
N GLY A 167 -12.98 -3.27 5.52
CA GLY A 167 -12.52 -3.92 4.29
C GLY A 167 -13.65 -4.28 3.33
N TYR A 168 -13.30 -5.05 2.31
CA TYR A 168 -14.19 -5.52 1.26
C TYR A 168 -14.17 -7.05 1.21
N SER A 169 -15.36 -7.65 1.20
CA SER A 169 -15.54 -9.10 1.25
C SER A 169 -16.79 -9.46 0.45
N ILE A 170 -16.65 -10.31 -0.57
CA ILE A 170 -17.80 -10.87 -1.32
C ILE A 170 -18.68 -9.75 -1.92
N GLY A 171 -18.08 -8.70 -2.47
CA GLY A 171 -18.82 -7.65 -3.17
C GLY A 171 -19.40 -6.55 -2.27
N GLU A 172 -19.22 -6.63 -0.96
CA GLU A 172 -19.73 -5.65 0.01
C GLU A 172 -18.62 -5.20 0.95
N ARG A 173 -18.71 -3.98 1.46
CA ARG A 173 -17.84 -3.54 2.55
C ARG A 173 -18.36 -4.08 3.87
N THR A 174 -17.48 -4.08 4.86
CA THR A 174 -17.84 -4.45 6.21
C THR A 174 -17.40 -3.39 7.21
N ASN A 175 -17.99 -3.42 8.40
CA ASN A 175 -17.58 -2.69 9.60
C ASN A 175 -17.35 -3.66 10.78
N ASN A 176 -17.17 -4.95 10.49
CA ASN A 176 -16.89 -5.95 11.52
C ASN A 176 -15.50 -5.72 12.13
N VAL A 177 -15.39 -6.04 13.42
CA VAL A 177 -14.12 -6.06 14.16
C VAL A 177 -13.76 -7.51 14.49
N TYR A 178 -12.56 -7.91 14.10
CA TYR A 178 -12.00 -9.22 14.40
C TYR A 178 -10.70 -9.08 15.17
N LEU A 179 -10.44 -10.03 16.07
CA LEU A 179 -9.26 -10.08 16.90
C LEU A 179 -8.61 -11.45 16.73
N PHE A 180 -7.35 -11.46 16.33
CA PHE A 180 -6.54 -12.67 16.33
C PHE A 180 -5.56 -12.62 17.49
N ASN A 181 -5.65 -13.58 18.40
CA ASN A 181 -4.70 -13.72 19.51
C ASN A 181 -3.40 -14.35 18.99
N LEU A 182 -2.29 -13.62 19.08
CA LEU A 182 -0.99 -14.08 18.59
C LEU A 182 -0.38 -15.19 19.46
N ASN A 183 -0.80 -15.32 20.72
CA ASN A 183 -0.30 -16.35 21.64
C ASN A 183 -1.02 -17.69 21.44
N THR A 184 -2.34 -17.66 21.25
CA THR A 184 -3.16 -18.88 21.11
C THR A 184 -3.49 -19.24 19.65
N GLU A 185 -3.21 -18.33 18.72
CA GLU A 185 -3.56 -18.44 17.29
C GLU A 185 -5.06 -18.67 17.05
N LYS A 186 -5.90 -17.93 17.79
CA LYS A 186 -7.35 -18.04 17.66
C LYS A 186 -7.99 -16.70 17.33
N TRP A 187 -8.97 -16.77 16.43
CA TRP A 187 -9.83 -15.66 16.08
C TRP A 187 -10.97 -15.50 17.08
N LYS A 188 -11.33 -14.24 17.31
CA LYS A 188 -12.53 -13.81 18.00
C LYS A 188 -13.20 -12.70 17.18
N LYS A 189 -14.51 -12.80 16.96
CA LYS A 189 -15.29 -11.68 16.42
C LYS A 189 -15.78 -10.82 17.58
N ALA A 190 -15.42 -9.54 17.61
CA ALA A 190 -15.93 -8.63 18.62
C ALA A 190 -17.41 -8.30 18.37
N LYS A 191 -18.17 -8.16 19.46
CA LYS A 191 -19.53 -7.63 19.43
C LYS A 191 -19.44 -6.13 19.64
N THR A 192 -19.52 -5.39 18.55
CA THR A 192 -19.55 -3.93 18.56
C THR A 192 -20.97 -3.45 18.27
N SER A 193 -21.29 -2.21 18.66
CA SER A 193 -22.57 -1.55 18.35
C SER A 193 -22.35 -0.07 18.09
N ASN A 194 -23.24 0.57 17.34
CA ASN A 194 -23.20 1.99 16.98
C ASN A 194 -21.85 2.43 16.38
N GLY A 195 -21.24 1.55 15.59
CA GLY A 195 -19.97 1.81 14.93
C GLY A 195 -20.10 2.57 13.62
N PRO A 196 -18.96 2.92 13.01
CA PRO A 196 -18.93 3.46 11.66
C PRO A 196 -19.69 2.58 10.65
N GLU A 197 -20.19 3.20 9.60
CA GLU A 197 -20.67 2.48 8.42
C GLU A 197 -19.58 1.58 7.78
N PRO A 198 -19.98 0.52 7.06
CA PRO A 198 -19.08 -0.34 6.31
C PRO A 198 -18.13 0.46 5.40
N ARG A 199 -16.84 0.16 5.47
CA ARG A 199 -15.82 0.96 4.77
C ARG A 199 -14.57 0.18 4.41
N SER A 200 -13.93 0.58 3.31
CA SER A 200 -12.63 0.06 2.87
C SER A 200 -11.64 1.18 2.58
N ASN A 201 -10.34 0.86 2.51
CA ASN A 201 -9.26 1.80 2.20
C ASN A 201 -9.22 3.02 3.16
N HIS A 202 -9.63 2.82 4.41
CA HIS A 202 -9.47 3.78 5.50
C HIS A 202 -8.11 3.57 6.17
N SER A 203 -7.62 4.56 6.92
CA SER A 203 -6.47 4.36 7.81
C SER A 203 -6.92 3.99 9.21
N ALA A 204 -6.08 3.26 9.93
CA ALA A 204 -6.27 2.95 11.33
C ALA A 204 -4.96 3.16 12.10
N VAL A 205 -5.07 3.70 13.32
CA VAL A 205 -3.94 3.80 14.24
C VAL A 205 -4.35 3.38 15.65
N LEU A 206 -3.45 2.70 16.36
CA LEU A 206 -3.60 2.45 17.78
C LEU A 206 -3.02 3.62 18.58
N TYR A 207 -3.79 4.19 19.49
CA TYR A 207 -3.30 5.13 20.50
C TYR A 207 -3.87 4.78 21.87
N ARG A 208 -2.99 4.37 22.79
CA ARG A 208 -3.36 3.76 24.09
C ARG A 208 -4.26 2.53 23.85
N ASP A 209 -5.35 2.40 24.60
CA ASP A 209 -6.29 1.28 24.50
C ASP A 209 -7.39 1.50 23.44
N HIS A 210 -7.12 2.34 22.43
CA HIS A 210 -8.12 2.70 21.42
C HIS A 210 -7.58 2.62 20.00
N ILE A 211 -8.43 2.13 19.09
CA ILE A 211 -8.19 2.24 17.65
C ILE A 211 -8.94 3.45 17.12
N TYR A 212 -8.23 4.29 16.38
CA TYR A 212 -8.81 5.42 15.65
C TYR A 212 -8.86 5.08 14.16
N ILE A 213 -10.03 5.28 13.54
CA ILE A 213 -10.28 5.06 12.13
C ILE A 213 -10.63 6.38 11.47
N PHE A 214 -9.95 6.71 10.37
CA PHE A 214 -10.25 7.92 9.60
C PHE A 214 -10.60 7.61 8.14
N GLY A 215 -11.70 8.20 7.68
CA GLY A 215 -12.12 8.19 6.29
C GLY A 215 -12.38 6.79 5.72
N GLY A 216 -11.98 6.59 4.46
CA GLY A 216 -12.27 5.39 3.67
C GLY A 216 -13.28 5.65 2.56
N THR A 217 -13.80 4.56 2.00
CA THR A 217 -14.89 4.58 1.01
C THR A 217 -16.09 3.81 1.55
N SER A 218 -17.30 4.37 1.50
CA SER A 218 -18.56 3.69 1.85
C SER A 218 -19.03 2.72 0.75
N ASP A 219 -20.13 2.01 0.99
CA ASP A 219 -20.74 1.12 -0.01
C ASP A 219 -21.29 1.87 -1.23
N GLU A 220 -21.73 3.10 -1.05
CA GLU A 220 -22.17 4.02 -2.11
C GLU A 220 -21.00 4.58 -2.93
N GLY A 221 -19.76 4.33 -2.52
CA GLY A 221 -18.56 4.83 -3.18
C GLY A 221 -18.12 6.21 -2.70
N GLU A 222 -18.79 6.78 -1.69
CA GLU A 222 -18.48 8.09 -1.14
C GLU A 222 -17.17 8.07 -0.35
N LYS A 223 -16.41 9.16 -0.44
CA LYS A 223 -15.18 9.33 0.34
C LYS A 223 -15.51 9.93 1.69
N LEU A 224 -15.26 9.17 2.75
CA LEU A 224 -15.60 9.54 4.12
C LEU A 224 -14.51 10.41 4.74
N ASN A 225 -14.90 11.32 5.64
CA ASN A 225 -14.01 12.23 6.37
C ASN A 225 -14.21 12.20 7.89
N ASP A 226 -14.96 11.22 8.39
CA ASP A 226 -15.26 11.04 9.80
C ASP A 226 -14.11 10.36 10.54
N LEU A 227 -13.99 10.66 11.83
CA LEU A 227 -13.05 10.04 12.76
C LEU A 227 -13.83 9.23 13.79
N TRP A 228 -13.51 7.94 13.89
CA TRP A 228 -14.12 7.03 14.86
C TRP A 228 -13.09 6.48 15.82
N ARG A 229 -13.50 6.24 17.05
CA ARG A 229 -12.68 5.61 18.09
C ARG A 229 -13.36 4.35 18.60
N LEU A 230 -12.64 3.22 18.61
CA LEU A 230 -13.05 1.99 19.28
C LEU A 230 -12.26 1.84 20.59
N ASP A 231 -12.96 1.77 21.72
CA ASP A 231 -12.38 1.33 22.98
C ASP A 231 -12.18 -0.20 22.95
N LEU A 232 -10.94 -0.66 23.10
CA LEU A 232 -10.60 -2.09 23.01
C LEU A 232 -10.91 -2.89 24.28
N ARG A 233 -11.27 -2.23 25.38
CA ARG A 233 -11.69 -2.85 26.64
C ARG A 233 -13.19 -3.12 26.64
N THR A 234 -13.98 -2.20 26.09
CA THR A 234 -15.45 -2.28 26.08
C THR A 234 -16.04 -2.68 24.72
N TYR A 235 -15.25 -2.57 23.64
CA TYR A 235 -15.70 -2.69 22.25
C TYR A 235 -16.82 -1.71 21.87
N SER A 236 -16.86 -0.54 22.51
CA SER A 236 -17.77 0.55 22.16
C SER A 236 -17.12 1.52 21.18
N TRP A 237 -17.87 1.86 20.14
CA TRP A 237 -17.49 2.91 19.21
C TRP A 237 -17.94 4.29 19.67
N GLU A 238 -17.20 5.31 19.28
CA GLU A 238 -17.53 6.71 19.45
C GLU A 238 -17.19 7.47 18.17
N ASN A 239 -18.14 8.27 17.68
CA ASN A 239 -17.88 9.23 16.61
C ASN A 239 -17.24 10.48 17.22
N ILE A 240 -16.01 10.77 16.82
CA ILE A 240 -15.24 11.87 17.38
C ILE A 240 -15.54 13.15 16.59
N HIS A 241 -16.25 14.06 17.25
CA HIS A 241 -16.49 15.40 16.73
C HIS A 241 -15.21 16.22 16.87
N SER A 242 -14.49 16.34 15.75
CA SER A 242 -13.20 17.03 15.71
C SER A 242 -13.37 18.50 15.33
N ASN A 243 -12.40 19.33 15.73
CA ASN A 243 -12.33 20.75 15.36
C ASN A 243 -11.10 21.04 14.48
N GLY A 244 -10.95 22.28 14.01
CA GLY A 244 -9.77 22.74 13.27
C GLY A 244 -9.83 22.42 11.77
N ASN A 245 -8.67 22.14 11.17
CA ASN A 245 -8.55 21.85 9.73
C ASN A 245 -8.87 20.38 9.43
N ILE A 246 -10.14 20.01 9.52
CA ILE A 246 -10.58 18.63 9.26
C ILE A 246 -10.23 18.24 7.81
N PRO A 247 -9.50 17.13 7.59
CA PRO A 247 -9.19 16.68 6.23
C PRO A 247 -10.46 16.36 5.45
N SER A 248 -10.49 16.71 4.17
CA SER A 248 -11.58 16.31 3.27
C SER A 248 -11.70 14.78 3.17
N GLY A 249 -12.88 14.30 2.76
CA GLY A 249 -13.14 12.88 2.58
C GLY A 249 -12.14 12.23 1.65
N ARG A 250 -11.61 11.06 2.04
CA ARG A 250 -10.50 10.42 1.33
C ARG A 250 -10.36 8.93 1.62
N SER A 251 -9.75 8.21 0.67
CA SER A 251 -9.37 6.80 0.82
C SER A 251 -7.95 6.54 0.35
N GLY A 252 -7.35 5.42 0.76
CA GLY A 252 -6.01 5.01 0.34
C GLY A 252 -4.90 5.92 0.86
N HIS A 253 -5.18 6.70 1.90
CA HIS A 253 -4.20 7.48 2.64
C HIS A 253 -3.54 6.60 3.71
N SER A 254 -2.41 7.05 4.23
CA SER A 254 -1.74 6.40 5.36
C SER A 254 -1.83 7.27 6.61
N ALA A 255 -1.68 6.63 7.77
CA ALA A 255 -1.57 7.33 9.03
C ALA A 255 -0.60 6.64 10.00
N ILE A 256 0.07 7.43 10.83
CA ILE A 256 0.96 6.97 11.89
C ILE A 256 0.68 7.74 13.19
N VAL A 257 1.21 7.26 14.32
CA VAL A 257 1.17 7.98 15.59
C VAL A 257 2.54 8.55 15.90
N PHE A 258 2.59 9.85 16.19
CA PHE A 258 3.81 10.52 16.62
C PHE A 258 3.50 11.54 17.72
N MET A 259 4.16 11.43 18.87
CA MET A 259 4.05 12.35 20.02
C MET A 259 2.60 12.74 20.39
N GLY A 260 1.70 11.76 20.52
CA GLY A 260 0.30 12.02 20.87
C GLY A 260 -0.54 12.66 19.76
N HIS A 261 -0.07 12.59 18.52
CA HIS A 261 -0.81 13.02 17.34
C HIS A 261 -0.92 11.87 16.33
N MET A 262 -2.05 11.79 15.62
CA MET A 262 -2.16 11.02 14.38
C MET A 262 -1.66 11.88 13.23
N ILE A 263 -0.68 11.42 12.48
CA ILE A 263 -0.19 12.10 11.28
C ILE A 263 -0.79 11.42 10.07
N LEU A 264 -1.44 12.20 9.20
CA LEU A 264 -2.13 11.76 8.00
C LEU A 264 -1.38 12.25 6.76
N PHE A 265 -1.19 11.38 5.76
CA PHE A 265 -0.58 11.78 4.49
C PHE A 265 -1.35 11.22 3.28
N GLY A 266 -1.60 12.10 2.31
CA GLY A 266 -2.06 11.75 0.98
C GLY A 266 -3.48 11.16 0.92
N GLY A 267 -3.66 10.22 -0.01
CA GLY A 267 -4.94 9.58 -0.35
C GLY A 267 -5.61 10.17 -1.58
N MET A 268 -6.82 9.70 -1.85
CA MET A 268 -7.64 10.12 -2.99
C MET A 268 -8.97 10.71 -2.50
N LYS A 269 -9.21 12.00 -2.80
CA LYS A 269 -10.38 12.77 -2.39
C LYS A 269 -11.62 12.48 -3.25
N ASP A 270 -11.38 12.09 -4.50
CA ASP A 270 -12.36 11.75 -5.51
C ASP A 270 -11.61 11.03 -6.64
N ILE A 271 -12.31 10.45 -7.61
CA ILE A 271 -11.68 9.75 -8.74
C ILE A 271 -10.65 10.67 -9.41
N THR A 272 -9.40 10.20 -9.53
CA THR A 272 -8.26 10.95 -10.10
C THR A 272 -7.94 12.27 -9.35
N LYS A 273 -8.35 12.40 -8.09
CA LYS A 273 -7.99 13.52 -7.21
C LYS A 273 -7.17 13.03 -6.03
N GLU A 274 -6.02 12.42 -6.33
CA GLU A 274 -4.99 12.09 -5.34
C GLU A 274 -4.42 13.37 -4.72
N THR A 275 -3.96 13.29 -3.47
CA THR A 275 -3.43 14.43 -2.70
C THR A 275 -2.09 14.11 -2.03
N ASN A 276 -1.38 15.13 -1.57
CA ASN A 276 -0.13 15.05 -0.80
C ASN A 276 -0.10 16.05 0.38
N ASP A 277 -1.29 16.49 0.83
CA ASP A 277 -1.42 17.28 2.05
C ASP A 277 -1.06 16.45 3.30
N MET A 278 -0.67 17.14 4.37
CA MET A 278 -0.43 16.52 5.68
C MET A 278 -1.23 17.20 6.77
N TYR A 279 -1.77 16.36 7.65
CA TYR A 279 -2.49 16.80 8.83
C TYR A 279 -1.97 16.10 10.06
N SER A 280 -2.09 16.77 11.19
CA SER A 280 -1.98 16.16 12.50
C SER A 280 -3.34 16.23 13.20
N TYR A 281 -3.69 15.19 13.94
CA TYR A 281 -4.81 15.21 14.87
C TYR A 281 -4.30 14.98 16.29
N ASN A 282 -4.58 15.92 17.18
CA ASN A 282 -4.19 15.81 18.58
C ASN A 282 -5.21 14.96 19.36
N PHE A 283 -4.76 13.81 19.88
CA PHE A 283 -5.65 12.88 20.61
C PHE A 283 -6.21 13.45 21.93
N MET A 284 -5.59 14.50 22.50
CA MET A 284 -6.05 15.11 23.75
C MET A 284 -7.02 16.27 23.52
N THR A 285 -6.80 17.10 22.50
CA THR A 285 -7.64 18.29 22.24
C THR A 285 -8.72 18.06 21.17
N SER A 286 -8.67 16.93 20.47
CA SER A 286 -9.56 16.61 19.35
C SER A 286 -9.51 17.65 18.22
N GLU A 287 -8.33 18.20 17.98
CA GLU A 287 -8.10 19.25 16.98
C GLU A 287 -7.24 18.71 15.83
N TRP A 288 -7.68 19.02 14.61
CA TRP A 288 -6.91 18.81 13.39
C TRP A 288 -6.14 20.07 13.02
N VAL A 289 -4.88 19.89 12.63
CA VAL A 289 -4.02 20.93 12.09
C VAL A 289 -3.52 20.48 10.72
N MET A 290 -3.76 21.28 9.69
CA MET A 290 -3.08 21.12 8.40
C MET A 290 -1.72 21.79 8.53
N PHE A 291 -0.64 21.00 8.43
CA PHE A 291 0.73 21.51 8.54
C PHE A 291 1.54 21.37 7.25
N GLN A 292 1.00 20.71 6.22
CA GLN A 292 1.47 20.81 4.83
C GLN A 292 0.31 20.96 3.85
N TYR A 293 0.35 22.01 3.02
CA TYR A 293 -0.63 22.22 1.96
C TYR A 293 -0.49 21.18 0.85
N GLU A 294 -1.61 20.88 0.22
CA GLU A 294 -1.64 20.17 -1.05
C GLU A 294 -0.87 20.97 -2.10
N HIS A 295 0.13 20.34 -2.70
CA HIS A 295 0.88 20.94 -3.80
C HIS A 295 0.22 20.52 -5.11
N GLN A 296 -0.34 21.48 -5.83
CA GLN A 296 -0.86 21.24 -7.17
C GLN A 296 0.30 20.94 -8.12
N ILE A 297 0.40 19.70 -8.56
CA ILE A 297 1.39 19.26 -9.54
C ILE A 297 0.67 18.99 -10.84
N LYS A 298 1.13 19.63 -11.93
CA LYS A 298 0.59 19.39 -13.28
C LYS A 298 0.58 17.90 -13.58
N ASP A 299 -0.58 17.38 -13.97
CA ASP A 299 -0.69 15.98 -14.34
C ASP A 299 0.20 15.67 -15.55
N PRO A 300 0.95 14.56 -15.52
CA PRO A 300 1.78 14.18 -16.65
C PRO A 300 0.97 13.55 -17.79
N VAL A 301 -0.35 13.38 -17.59
CA VAL A 301 -1.29 12.76 -18.53
C VAL A 301 -2.25 13.79 -19.10
N SER A 302 -2.75 13.53 -20.31
CA SER A 302 -3.75 14.40 -20.95
C SER A 302 -5.11 14.28 -20.26
N ASN A 303 -5.97 15.28 -20.46
CA ASN A 303 -7.36 15.23 -19.98
C ASN A 303 -8.12 14.01 -20.54
N GLU A 304 -7.84 13.60 -21.77
CA GLU A 304 -8.45 12.41 -22.39
C GLU A 304 -8.07 11.12 -21.63
N GLN A 305 -6.80 10.98 -21.26
CA GLN A 305 -6.32 9.86 -20.44
C GLN A 305 -6.94 9.90 -19.04
N LEU A 306 -7.11 11.09 -18.47
CA LEU A 306 -7.76 11.26 -17.17
C LEU A 306 -9.23 10.79 -17.21
N GLU A 307 -9.95 11.12 -18.28
CA GLU A 307 -11.32 10.63 -18.50
C GLU A 307 -11.39 9.12 -18.72
N GLU A 308 -10.38 8.52 -19.37
CA GLU A 308 -10.26 7.07 -19.48
C GLU A 308 -10.06 6.41 -18.10
N PHE A 309 -9.17 6.97 -17.27
CA PHE A 309 -8.96 6.48 -15.91
C PHE A 309 -10.23 6.60 -15.05
N LYS A 310 -10.97 7.69 -15.17
CA LYS A 310 -12.26 7.85 -14.50
C LYS A 310 -13.24 6.73 -14.88
N LYS A 311 -13.36 6.42 -16.17
CA LYS A 311 -14.23 5.33 -16.66
C LYS A 311 -13.83 3.97 -16.10
N SER A 312 -12.53 3.71 -15.97
CA SER A 312 -12.05 2.42 -15.45
C SER A 312 -12.15 2.26 -13.93
N ARG A 313 -12.13 3.35 -13.14
CA ARG A 313 -12.27 3.32 -11.68
C ARG A 313 -13.74 3.31 -11.21
N LEU A 314 -14.68 3.66 -12.07
CA LEU A 314 -16.11 3.39 -11.87
C LEU A 314 -16.31 1.88 -12.07
N SER A 315 -16.44 1.12 -10.98
CA SER A 315 -16.65 -0.33 -11.01
C SER A 315 -17.85 -0.72 -11.91
N PRO A 316 -17.85 -1.93 -12.52
CA PRO A 316 -18.83 -2.32 -13.52
C PRO A 316 -20.23 -2.46 -12.91
N ASN A 317 -21.24 -2.04 -13.66
CA ASN A 317 -22.66 -2.21 -13.37
C ASN A 317 -22.97 -3.59 -12.76
N LYS A 318 -23.87 -3.59 -11.76
CA LYS A 318 -24.64 -4.76 -11.31
C LYS A 318 -24.99 -5.64 -12.51
N HIS A 319 -24.74 -6.94 -12.38
CA HIS A 319 -25.08 -7.99 -13.35
C HIS A 319 -26.33 -7.66 -14.20
N VAL A 320 -26.12 -7.24 -15.44
CA VAL A 320 -27.13 -7.40 -16.49
C VAL A 320 -26.86 -8.77 -17.10
N ASN A 321 -27.84 -9.68 -16.98
CA ASN A 321 -27.80 -10.98 -17.62
C ASN A 321 -27.40 -10.82 -19.11
N PRO A 322 -26.48 -11.65 -19.64
CA PRO A 322 -26.19 -11.62 -21.07
C PRO A 322 -27.48 -11.94 -21.84
N PRO A 323 -27.78 -11.23 -22.95
CA PRO A 323 -28.89 -11.62 -23.80
C PRO A 323 -28.65 -13.03 -24.33
N LYS A 324 -29.70 -13.86 -24.26
CA LYS A 324 -29.71 -15.25 -24.73
C LYS A 324 -29.17 -15.33 -26.15
N SER A 325 -28.08 -16.05 -26.34
CA SER A 325 -27.57 -16.42 -27.66
C SER A 325 -28.62 -17.28 -28.40
N PRO A 326 -28.85 -17.07 -29.70
CA PRO A 326 -29.81 -17.87 -30.45
C PRO A 326 -29.32 -19.32 -30.59
N MET A 327 -30.23 -20.26 -30.32
CA MET A 327 -30.05 -21.70 -30.51
C MET A 327 -29.67 -22.03 -31.96
N PHE A 328 -28.47 -22.56 -32.17
CA PHE A 328 -28.16 -23.30 -33.40
C PHE A 328 -28.63 -24.75 -33.28
N LYS A 329 -29.51 -25.15 -34.20
CA LYS A 329 -30.02 -26.51 -34.35
C LYS A 329 -28.88 -27.47 -34.72
N LYS A 330 -28.83 -28.62 -34.03
CA LYS A 330 -28.02 -29.77 -34.43
C LYS A 330 -28.48 -30.30 -35.79
N SER A 331 -27.53 -30.52 -36.69
CA SER A 331 -27.69 -31.34 -37.89
C SER A 331 -26.60 -32.42 -37.84
N THR A 332 -27.06 -33.67 -37.86
CA THR A 332 -26.33 -34.93 -37.94
C THR A 332 -25.92 -35.23 -39.38
N ALA A 333 -24.67 -35.66 -39.60
CA ALA A 333 -24.32 -36.64 -40.64
C ALA A 333 -22.88 -37.15 -40.47
N GLU A 334 -22.70 -38.42 -40.79
CA GLU A 334 -21.58 -39.32 -40.50
C GLU A 334 -20.40 -39.24 -41.49
N LEU A 335 -19.32 -39.93 -41.08
CA LEU A 335 -17.99 -40.13 -41.64
C LEU A 335 -17.92 -40.83 -43.02
N SER A 336 -16.82 -40.58 -43.78
CA SER A 336 -16.11 -41.54 -44.69
C SER A 336 -14.92 -40.89 -45.46
N PRO A 337 -13.91 -41.65 -46.00
CA PRO A 337 -12.48 -41.47 -45.69
C PRO A 337 -11.49 -41.28 -46.88
N GLY A 338 -10.24 -40.84 -46.57
CA GLY A 338 -9.00 -40.95 -47.39
C GLY A 338 -8.88 -39.98 -48.59
N GLN A 339 -7.74 -39.45 -49.03
CA GLN A 339 -6.33 -39.88 -48.99
C GLN A 339 -5.34 -38.69 -49.03
N SER A 340 -4.12 -39.01 -48.59
CA SER A 340 -2.92 -38.20 -48.44
C SER A 340 -2.30 -37.63 -49.73
N THR A 341 -1.59 -36.51 -49.61
CA THR A 341 -0.22 -36.40 -50.16
C THR A 341 0.71 -35.69 -49.17
N MET A 342 1.89 -36.28 -48.96
CA MET A 342 2.94 -35.90 -48.02
C MET A 342 3.69 -34.62 -48.42
N ARG A 343 4.25 -33.89 -47.43
CA ARG A 343 5.70 -33.61 -47.38
C ARG A 343 6.19 -33.09 -46.00
N LYS A 344 7.03 -33.93 -45.39
CA LYS A 344 8.19 -33.74 -44.50
C LYS A 344 8.33 -32.45 -43.67
N ASN A 345 8.43 -32.67 -42.36
CA ASN A 345 9.11 -31.82 -41.37
C ASN A 345 10.62 -31.71 -41.68
N THR A 346 11.13 -30.48 -41.63
CA THR A 346 12.49 -30.16 -41.15
C THR A 346 12.44 -28.81 -40.44
N ASP A 347 13.06 -28.77 -39.26
CA ASP A 347 13.45 -27.63 -38.42
C ASP A 347 13.03 -26.21 -38.83
N SER A 348 12.26 -25.55 -37.98
CA SER A 348 12.40 -24.12 -37.76
C SER A 348 11.98 -23.74 -36.33
N SER A 349 12.81 -22.89 -35.73
CA SER A 349 12.78 -22.31 -34.39
C SER A 349 11.41 -21.74 -33.98
N PRO A 350 11.11 -21.65 -32.67
CA PRO A 350 9.87 -21.03 -32.21
C PRO A 350 9.85 -19.55 -32.59
N PRO A 351 8.67 -18.98 -32.92
CA PRO A 351 8.55 -17.62 -33.40
C PRO A 351 9.00 -16.62 -32.34
N ASP A 352 9.73 -15.60 -32.80
CA ASP A 352 10.23 -14.50 -32.01
C ASP A 352 9.16 -13.97 -31.05
N VAL A 353 9.44 -14.08 -29.76
CA VAL A 353 8.74 -13.32 -28.72
C VAL A 353 9.02 -11.87 -29.06
N VAL A 354 8.04 -11.19 -29.68
CA VAL A 354 8.06 -9.75 -29.86
C VAL A 354 8.22 -9.16 -28.46
N SER A 355 9.43 -8.74 -28.15
CA SER A 355 9.74 -8.04 -26.92
C SER A 355 8.91 -6.76 -26.91
N VAL A 356 7.81 -6.79 -26.15
CA VAL A 356 7.05 -5.58 -25.86
C VAL A 356 8.01 -4.68 -25.11
N LYS A 357 8.58 -3.69 -25.81
CA LYS A 357 9.39 -2.65 -25.19
C LYS A 357 8.52 -2.01 -24.10
N LYS A 358 8.81 -2.32 -22.83
CA LYS A 358 8.20 -1.66 -21.68
C LYS A 358 8.42 -0.16 -21.88
N LYS A 359 7.35 0.59 -22.20
CA LYS A 359 7.41 2.06 -22.16
C LYS A 359 7.67 2.42 -20.71
N LYS A 360 8.82 3.04 -20.42
CA LYS A 360 9.11 3.64 -19.11
C LYS A 360 7.91 4.49 -18.71
N THR A 361 7.21 4.12 -17.65
CA THR A 361 6.23 5.01 -17.06
C THR A 361 6.99 6.21 -16.48
N LEU A 362 6.38 7.40 -16.49
CA LEU A 362 7.01 8.67 -16.07
C LEU A 362 7.58 8.67 -14.64
N TYR A 363 7.27 7.64 -13.85
CA TYR A 363 7.58 7.52 -12.43
C TYR A 363 8.43 6.31 -12.08
N GLU A 364 9.05 5.64 -13.07
CA GLU A 364 10.25 4.86 -12.78
C GLU A 364 11.34 5.84 -12.38
N GLY A 365 11.68 5.90 -11.08
CA GLY A 365 12.92 6.53 -10.66
C GLY A 365 14.07 5.85 -11.44
N PRO A 366 14.84 6.58 -12.27
CA PRO A 366 16.02 5.97 -12.87
C PRO A 366 16.97 5.53 -11.74
N PRO A 367 17.78 4.48 -11.94
CA PRO A 367 18.94 4.25 -11.09
C PRO A 367 19.71 5.57 -11.00
N SER A 368 19.72 6.16 -9.82
CA SER A 368 20.24 7.49 -9.62
C SER A 368 21.76 7.39 -9.57
N GLN A 369 22.46 8.30 -10.27
CA GLN A 369 23.93 8.42 -10.11
C GLN A 369 24.32 8.85 -8.69
N THR A 370 23.35 9.37 -7.94
CA THR A 370 23.48 9.81 -6.54
C THR A 370 22.76 8.86 -5.61
N SER A 371 23.45 8.31 -4.62
CA SER A 371 22.86 7.51 -3.54
C SER A 371 22.71 8.35 -2.27
N GLY A 372 21.70 8.04 -1.46
CA GLY A 372 21.43 8.66 -0.17
C GLY A 372 20.19 9.53 -0.16
N ARG A 373 20.06 10.32 0.92
CA ARG A 373 18.91 11.21 1.13
C ARG A 373 19.20 12.56 0.50
N ILE A 374 18.35 12.97 -0.42
CA ILE A 374 18.52 14.22 -1.15
C ILE A 374 17.31 15.09 -0.86
N ARG A 375 17.57 16.34 -0.45
CA ARG A 375 16.49 17.33 -0.27
C ARG A 375 15.61 17.38 -1.52
N ALA A 376 14.32 17.19 -1.31
CA ALA A 376 13.35 17.04 -2.38
C ALA A 376 12.15 17.96 -2.16
N ARG A 377 11.37 18.13 -3.23
CA ARG A 377 10.00 18.65 -3.12
C ARG A 377 9.12 17.60 -2.43
N PRO A 378 7.95 17.99 -1.92
CA PRO A 378 6.97 17.02 -1.43
C PRO A 378 6.70 15.92 -2.47
N PRO A 379 6.46 14.67 -2.03
CA PRO A 379 6.12 13.58 -2.92
C PRO A 379 4.90 13.94 -3.77
N HIS A 380 4.83 13.38 -4.98
CA HIS A 380 3.65 13.53 -5.82
C HIS A 380 2.38 13.07 -5.09
N PRO A 381 1.23 13.72 -5.32
CA PRO A 381 -0.07 13.25 -4.85
C PRO A 381 -0.28 11.77 -5.12
N ARG A 382 -0.73 11.01 -4.12
CA ARG A 382 -0.79 9.55 -4.21
C ARG A 382 -1.78 8.89 -3.27
N ASP A 383 -2.36 7.77 -3.70
CA ASP A 383 -3.11 6.81 -2.88
C ASP A 383 -2.41 5.45 -2.80
N GLY A 384 -2.83 4.58 -1.87
CA GLY A 384 -2.32 3.22 -1.73
C GLY A 384 -0.82 3.12 -1.38
N HIS A 385 -0.19 4.18 -0.89
CA HIS A 385 1.18 4.14 -0.38
C HIS A 385 1.18 3.59 1.05
N SER A 386 2.35 3.15 1.52
CA SER A 386 2.55 2.84 2.94
C SER A 386 3.28 3.98 3.64
N ALA A 387 3.04 4.12 4.94
CA ALA A 387 3.81 4.98 5.82
C ALA A 387 4.24 4.23 7.06
N VAL A 388 5.50 4.40 7.44
CA VAL A 388 6.05 3.93 8.71
C VAL A 388 6.88 5.05 9.33
N TYR A 389 7.32 4.90 10.59
CA TYR A 389 8.20 5.88 11.20
C TYR A 389 9.23 5.22 12.12
N SER A 390 10.38 5.88 12.27
CA SER A 390 11.43 5.53 13.22
C SER A 390 11.97 6.79 13.87
N GLY A 391 11.87 6.87 15.20
CA GLY A 391 12.17 8.08 15.95
C GLY A 391 11.30 9.26 15.47
N ASN A 392 11.93 10.26 14.87
CA ASN A 392 11.28 11.44 14.31
C ASN A 392 11.24 11.44 12.77
N ILE A 393 11.52 10.31 12.12
CA ILE A 393 11.51 10.22 10.65
C ILE A 393 10.28 9.41 10.25
N MET A 394 9.38 10.03 9.48
CA MET A 394 8.34 9.33 8.73
C MET A 394 8.88 8.93 7.37
N ILE A 395 8.57 7.72 6.92
CA ILE A 395 8.99 7.16 5.64
C ILE A 395 7.73 6.81 4.83
N ILE A 396 7.69 7.25 3.57
CA ILE A 396 6.64 6.93 2.61
C ILE A 396 7.24 6.14 1.47
N PHE A 397 6.60 5.03 1.09
CA PHE A 397 7.01 4.23 -0.05
C PHE A 397 5.84 3.94 -1.00
N GLY A 398 6.11 4.04 -2.30
CA GLY A 398 5.20 3.64 -3.36
C GLY A 398 3.90 4.45 -3.40
N GLY A 399 2.80 3.77 -3.74
CA GLY A 399 1.49 4.37 -4.00
C GLY A 399 1.15 4.43 -5.48
N ASP A 400 0.06 5.10 -5.84
CA ASP A 400 -0.41 5.28 -7.21
C ASP A 400 -0.89 6.71 -7.43
N ARG A 401 -0.75 7.17 -8.68
CA ARG A 401 -1.44 8.35 -9.19
C ARG A 401 -1.88 8.06 -10.61
N HIS A 402 -3.18 8.14 -10.91
CA HIS A 402 -3.71 7.89 -12.25
C HIS A 402 -3.28 6.56 -12.87
N GLN A 403 -3.29 5.47 -12.10
CA GLN A 403 -2.85 4.14 -12.55
C GLN A 403 -1.37 4.08 -12.97
N MET A 404 -0.58 4.98 -12.41
CA MET A 404 0.87 4.97 -12.50
C MET A 404 1.42 4.81 -11.08
N PRO A 405 1.70 3.56 -10.68
CA PRO A 405 2.24 3.29 -9.36
C PRO A 405 3.65 3.87 -9.22
N PHE A 406 4.04 4.17 -7.99
CA PHE A 406 5.38 4.64 -7.66
C PHE A 406 6.22 3.50 -7.07
N ASN A 407 7.53 3.64 -7.18
CA ASN A 407 8.55 2.88 -6.46
C ASN A 407 9.54 3.82 -5.74
N ASP A 408 9.17 5.09 -5.57
CA ASP A 408 9.98 6.09 -4.89
C ASP A 408 9.85 5.94 -3.36
N CYS A 409 10.88 6.41 -2.66
CA CYS A 409 10.94 6.40 -1.20
C CYS A 409 11.24 7.82 -0.73
N TYR A 410 10.42 8.31 0.20
CA TYR A 410 10.54 9.65 0.75
C TYR A 410 10.62 9.60 2.26
N VAL A 411 11.37 10.53 2.83
CA VAL A 411 11.47 10.74 4.26
C VAL A 411 11.05 12.16 4.62
N TYR A 412 10.38 12.28 5.75
CA TYR A 412 9.99 13.54 6.34
C TYR A 412 10.41 13.58 7.81
N PHE A 413 11.12 14.63 8.21
CA PHE A 413 11.47 14.86 9.60
C PHE A 413 10.29 15.48 10.35
N LEU A 414 9.67 14.70 11.22
CA LEU A 414 8.62 15.14 12.13
C LEU A 414 9.22 15.96 13.27
N VAL A 415 8.70 17.17 13.46
CA VAL A 415 9.07 18.07 14.56
C VAL A 415 7.78 18.49 15.26
N GLU A 416 7.80 18.45 16.59
CA GLU A 416 6.63 18.75 17.42
C GLU A 416 6.04 20.14 17.13
N ASP A 417 6.89 21.15 16.96
CA ASP A 417 6.47 22.51 16.58
C ASP A 417 5.67 22.51 15.27
N THR A 418 6.15 21.78 14.27
CA THR A 418 5.55 21.76 12.93
C THR A 418 4.18 21.15 12.95
N ILE A 419 4.04 19.97 13.57
CA ILE A 419 2.77 19.23 13.51
C ILE A 419 1.67 19.97 14.28
N LYS A 420 2.02 20.83 15.24
CA LYS A 420 1.06 21.62 16.03
C LYS A 420 0.70 22.97 15.40
N THR A 421 1.47 23.44 14.42
CA THR A 421 1.31 24.80 13.89
C THR A 421 0.47 24.75 12.60
N PRO A 422 -0.72 25.38 12.57
CA PRO A 422 -1.44 25.58 11.33
C PRO A 422 -0.57 26.38 10.36
N ILE A 423 -0.60 26.03 9.08
CA ILE A 423 0.15 26.82 8.11
C ILE A 423 -0.47 28.22 8.03
N SER A 424 0.35 29.25 8.21
CA SER A 424 -0.05 30.63 7.92
C SER A 424 -0.44 30.74 6.44
N ILE A 425 -1.71 31.02 6.15
CA ILE A 425 -2.17 31.36 4.80
C ILE A 425 -1.39 32.62 4.38
N PRO A 426 -0.60 32.60 3.30
CA PRO A 426 -0.08 33.84 2.75
C PRO A 426 -1.29 34.66 2.31
N LEU A 427 -1.53 35.79 2.96
CA LEU A 427 -2.43 36.82 2.47
C LEU A 427 -1.86 37.31 1.14
N ASN A 428 -2.34 36.75 0.03
CA ASN A 428 -2.10 37.27 -1.33
C ASN A 428 -3.43 37.58 -1.99
#